data_AF-A0A150SA19-F1
#
_entry.id   AF-A0A150SA19-F1
#
_cell.length_a   1.000
_cell.length_b   1.000
_cell.length_c   1.000
_cell.angle_alpha   90.00
_cell.angle_beta   90.00
_cell.angle_gamma   90.00
#
_symmetry.space_group_name_H-M   'P 1'
#
loop_
_entity.id
_entity.type
_entity.pdbx_description
1 polymer ?
#
loop_
_entity_poly.entity_id
_entity_poly.type
_entity_poly.pdbx_seq_one_letter_code
_entity_poly.pdbx_strand_id
1 'polypeptide(L)'
;MRRQIDVVVYVGNEATSALIAMEAKDRATPVSIGMVSNFYTAVDGVRATKGILVSRMGYTKDALLEAHYRNIDTYELRPAEEKDWEGYAREIHFIIQTKKLIYDQPEIVLANGERHPASPGGMTILTREDGGNAFFDHVVNTWLLDNVWREDEPIEVVPQQHLTYYMSAEPSQVASLRCVPTYIAGMQVESILTNSADWVLCKCLPNGEIEPEFFFEYAELQQVADEFKRQPKTSRVTTEPRKPKPDPSEP
;
A
#
# COMPACT_ATOMS: atom_id res chain seq x y z
N MET A 1 25.74 5.00 -31.95
CA MET A 1 24.31 5.12 -31.57
C MET A 1 24.22 4.85 -30.08
N ARG A 2 23.72 5.80 -29.27
CA ARG A 2 23.64 5.65 -27.81
C ARG A 2 22.43 4.75 -27.51
N ARG A 3 22.65 3.61 -26.84
CA ARG A 3 21.57 2.71 -26.41
C ARG A 3 20.86 3.37 -25.24
N GLN A 4 19.53 3.43 -25.28
CA GLN A 4 18.70 4.08 -24.27
C GLN A 4 17.87 3.01 -23.55
N ILE A 5 17.86 3.09 -22.22
CA ILE A 5 16.93 2.40 -21.33
C ILE A 5 16.16 3.53 -20.67
N ASP A 6 14.82 3.47 -20.73
CA ASP A 6 14.00 4.57 -20.24
C ASP A 6 13.88 4.54 -18.71
N VAL A 7 13.73 3.33 -18.14
CA VAL A 7 13.60 3.14 -16.70
C VAL A 7 14.44 1.93 -16.27
N VAL A 8 15.07 2.06 -15.11
CA VAL A 8 15.77 0.97 -14.45
C VAL A 8 15.20 0.84 -13.04
N VAL A 9 14.76 -0.35 -12.68
CA VAL A 9 14.17 -0.64 -11.38
C VAL A 9 15.06 -1.65 -10.65
N TYR A 10 15.43 -1.29 -9.42
CA TYR A 10 16.07 -2.22 -8.50
C TYR A 10 15.00 -2.74 -7.54
N VAL A 11 14.82 -4.06 -7.50
CA VAL A 11 13.84 -4.69 -6.61
C VAL A 11 14.55 -5.64 -5.67
N GLY A 12 14.15 -5.62 -4.40
CA GLY A 12 14.61 -6.53 -3.36
C GLY A 12 15.55 -5.90 -2.34
N ASN A 13 16.37 -6.72 -1.69
CA ASN A 13 17.28 -6.33 -0.59
C ASN A 13 18.71 -6.79 -0.86
N GLU A 14 19.63 -6.57 0.08
CA GLU A 14 21.06 -6.91 -0.07
C GLU A 14 21.32 -8.40 -0.38
N ALA A 15 20.45 -9.31 0.06
CA ALA A 15 20.60 -10.74 -0.18
C ALA A 15 19.92 -11.20 -1.49
N THR A 16 18.91 -10.47 -1.95
CA THR A 16 18.10 -10.82 -3.12
C THR A 16 17.73 -9.55 -3.86
N SER A 17 18.59 -9.08 -4.76
CA SER A 17 18.34 -7.92 -5.59
C SER A 17 18.23 -8.32 -7.07
N ALA A 18 17.21 -7.82 -7.77
CA ALA A 18 17.07 -7.93 -9.20
C ALA A 18 17.18 -6.55 -9.84
N LEU A 19 17.87 -6.47 -10.98
CA LEU A 19 17.93 -5.28 -11.81
C LEU A 19 17.02 -5.46 -13.02
N ILE A 20 15.99 -4.65 -13.14
CA ILE A 20 15.03 -4.71 -14.24
C ILE A 20 15.24 -3.48 -15.13
N ALA A 21 15.55 -3.71 -16.40
CA ALA A 21 15.63 -2.66 -17.40
C ALA A 21 14.32 -2.59 -18.17
N MET A 22 13.79 -1.39 -18.36
CA MET A 22 12.52 -1.17 -19.04
C MET A 22 12.67 -0.14 -20.17
N GLU A 23 12.02 -0.41 -21.29
CA GLU A 23 11.93 0.54 -22.41
C GLU A 23 10.48 0.63 -22.92
N ALA A 24 10.03 1.84 -23.22
CA ALA A 24 8.69 2.10 -23.75
C ALA A 24 8.76 2.52 -25.22
N LYS A 25 8.04 1.78 -26.08
CA LYS A 25 7.93 2.04 -27.51
C LYS A 25 6.58 2.68 -27.82
N ASP A 26 6.58 4.01 -27.86
CA ASP A 26 5.46 4.76 -28.42
C ASP A 26 5.67 4.98 -29.92
N ARG A 27 5.13 4.06 -30.73
CA ARG A 27 5.19 4.12 -32.20
C ARG A 27 3.84 3.76 -32.77
N ALA A 28 3.56 4.21 -33.99
CA ALA A 28 2.35 3.85 -34.72
C ALA A 28 2.39 2.44 -35.34
N THR A 29 3.48 1.69 -35.15
CA THR A 29 3.69 0.35 -35.72
C THR A 29 4.09 -0.64 -34.64
N PRO A 30 3.68 -1.92 -34.75
CA PRO A 30 4.09 -2.96 -33.81
C PRO A 30 5.61 -3.08 -33.69
N VAL A 31 6.07 -3.49 -32.51
CA VAL A 31 7.48 -3.75 -32.24
C VAL A 31 7.94 -4.95 -33.06
N SER A 32 9.06 -4.79 -33.77
CA SER A 32 9.64 -5.84 -34.61
C SER A 32 10.76 -6.61 -33.89
N ILE A 33 11.13 -7.77 -34.44
CA ILE A 33 12.22 -8.61 -33.93
C ILE A 33 13.55 -7.85 -33.76
N GLY A 34 13.85 -6.94 -34.70
CA GLY A 34 15.06 -6.10 -34.63
C GLY A 34 15.04 -5.12 -33.47
N MET A 35 13.87 -4.60 -33.09
CA MET A 35 13.74 -3.72 -31.93
C MET A 35 13.96 -4.50 -30.62
N VAL A 36 13.41 -5.71 -30.51
CA VAL A 36 13.63 -6.60 -29.36
C VAL A 36 15.11 -6.95 -29.22
N SER A 37 15.77 -7.32 -30.32
CA SER A 37 17.22 -7.64 -30.34
C SER A 37 18.08 -6.45 -29.90
N ASN A 38 17.73 -5.24 -30.34
CA ASN A 38 18.42 -4.03 -29.94
C ASN A 38 18.24 -3.73 -28.45
N PHE A 39 17.01 -3.88 -27.94
CA PHE A 39 16.71 -3.70 -26.52
C PHE A 39 17.46 -4.72 -25.65
N TYR A 40 17.45 -6.01 -26.04
CA TYR A 40 18.23 -7.04 -25.35
C TYR A 40 19.71 -6.67 -25.20
N THR A 41 20.31 -6.10 -26.25
CA THR A 41 21.71 -5.70 -26.21
C THR A 41 21.95 -4.53 -25.23
N ALA A 42 20.92 -3.72 -24.94
CA ALA A 42 20.97 -2.71 -23.89
C ALA A 42 20.82 -3.33 -22.50
N VAL A 43 19.84 -4.23 -22.32
CA VAL A 43 19.60 -5.00 -21.08
C VAL A 43 20.87 -5.74 -20.66
N ASP A 44 21.50 -6.48 -21.58
CA ASP A 44 22.76 -7.19 -21.35
C ASP A 44 23.92 -6.23 -21.05
N GLY A 45 23.96 -5.09 -21.76
CA GLY A 45 24.98 -4.06 -21.56
C GLY A 45 24.98 -3.44 -20.15
N VAL A 46 23.82 -3.35 -19.50
CA VAL A 46 23.69 -2.91 -18.10
C VAL A 46 23.65 -4.06 -17.11
N ARG A 47 23.77 -5.30 -17.58
CA ARG A 47 23.66 -6.54 -16.78
C ARG A 47 22.36 -6.61 -15.98
N ALA A 48 21.26 -6.13 -16.57
CA ALA A 48 19.95 -6.28 -15.97
C ALA A 48 19.56 -7.77 -15.96
N THR A 49 18.98 -8.22 -14.84
CA THR A 49 18.48 -9.58 -14.63
C THR A 49 17.28 -9.87 -15.53
N LYS A 50 16.49 -8.84 -15.87
CA LYS A 50 15.29 -8.96 -16.68
C LYS A 50 15.08 -7.70 -17.54
N GLY A 51 14.53 -7.89 -18.73
CA GLY A 51 14.06 -6.81 -19.58
C GLY A 51 12.54 -6.74 -19.60
N ILE A 52 11.98 -5.53 -19.61
CA ILE A 52 10.56 -5.29 -19.89
C ILE A 52 10.46 -4.33 -21.07
N LEU A 53 9.75 -4.74 -22.10
CA LEU A 53 9.44 -3.91 -23.25
C LEU A 53 7.95 -3.59 -23.21
N VAL A 54 7.60 -2.31 -23.35
CA VAL A 54 6.21 -1.84 -23.38
C VAL A 54 5.93 -1.24 -24.75
N SER A 55 4.77 -1.53 -25.35
CA SER A 55 4.37 -1.03 -26.66
C SER A 55 2.92 -0.55 -26.64
N ARG A 56 2.63 0.59 -27.28
CA ARG A 56 1.24 1.04 -27.47
C ARG A 56 0.52 0.31 -28.60
N MET A 57 1.26 -0.25 -29.56
CA MET A 57 0.71 -0.89 -30.76
C MET A 57 0.99 -2.41 -30.81
N GLY A 58 1.34 -3.00 -29.67
CA GLY A 58 1.68 -4.42 -29.57
C GLY A 58 2.98 -4.80 -30.30
N TYR A 59 3.04 -6.06 -30.73
CA TYR A 59 4.25 -6.74 -31.22
C TYR A 59 3.95 -7.59 -32.45
N THR A 60 4.94 -7.80 -33.31
CA THR A 60 4.85 -8.88 -34.32
C THR A 60 5.02 -10.25 -33.64
N LYS A 61 4.46 -11.32 -34.22
CA LYS A 61 4.59 -12.68 -33.67
C LYS A 61 6.05 -13.09 -33.45
N ASP A 62 6.90 -12.82 -34.45
CA ASP A 62 8.34 -13.11 -34.36
C ASP A 62 9.04 -12.29 -33.26
N ALA A 63 8.55 -11.08 -32.97
CA ALA A 63 9.09 -10.26 -31.88
C ALA A 63 8.73 -10.84 -30.50
N LEU A 64 7.51 -11.35 -30.33
CA LEU A 64 7.09 -12.01 -29.08
C LEU A 64 7.89 -13.30 -28.82
N LEU A 65 8.07 -14.11 -29.86
CA LEU A 65 8.93 -15.30 -29.81
C LEU A 65 10.37 -14.93 -29.42
N GLU A 66 10.94 -13.92 -30.08
CA GLU A 66 12.31 -13.46 -29.78
C GLU A 66 12.44 -12.92 -28.35
N ALA A 67 11.45 -12.14 -27.88
CA ALA A 67 11.44 -11.58 -26.53
C ALA A 67 11.43 -12.70 -25.49
N HIS A 68 10.57 -13.70 -25.67
CA HIS A 68 10.50 -14.88 -24.82
C HIS A 68 11.83 -15.65 -24.77
N TYR A 69 12.46 -15.91 -25.92
CA TYR A 69 13.78 -16.59 -25.95
C TYR A 69 14.87 -15.80 -25.24
N ARG A 70 14.74 -14.47 -25.18
CA ARG A 70 15.68 -13.56 -24.55
C ARG A 70 15.31 -13.17 -23.13
N ASN A 71 14.27 -13.79 -22.56
CA ASN A 71 13.75 -13.47 -21.23
C ASN A 71 13.42 -11.98 -21.06
N ILE A 72 12.78 -11.41 -22.09
CA ILE A 72 12.21 -10.08 -22.09
C ILE A 72 10.69 -10.23 -22.01
N ASP A 73 10.09 -9.63 -20.98
CA ASP A 73 8.64 -9.55 -20.90
C ASP A 73 8.14 -8.45 -21.82
N THR A 74 7.02 -8.72 -22.48
CA THR A 74 6.37 -7.79 -23.40
C THR A 74 5.01 -7.40 -22.88
N TYR A 75 4.76 -6.10 -22.78
CA TYR A 75 3.47 -5.55 -22.39
C TYR A 75 2.92 -4.61 -23.46
N GLU A 76 1.61 -4.62 -23.60
CA GLU A 76 0.84 -3.66 -24.38
C GLU A 76 0.19 -2.63 -23.45
N LEU A 77 0.38 -1.36 -23.73
CA LEU A 77 -0.28 -0.26 -23.03
C LEU A 77 -1.52 0.16 -23.83
N ARG A 78 -2.71 -0.09 -23.30
CA ARG A 78 -3.99 0.29 -23.93
C ARG A 78 -4.89 1.08 -22.97
N PRO A 79 -5.90 1.82 -23.47
CA PRO A 79 -6.86 2.44 -22.59
C PRO A 79 -7.57 1.40 -21.72
N ALA A 80 -7.86 1.77 -20.47
CA ALA A 80 -8.66 0.96 -19.57
C ALA A 80 -10.09 0.80 -20.12
N GLU A 81 -10.61 -0.41 -20.09
CA GLU A 81 -12.00 -0.72 -20.43
C GLU A 81 -12.77 -1.09 -19.16
N GLU A 82 -14.10 -0.99 -19.20
CA GLU A 82 -14.96 -1.26 -18.02
C GLU A 82 -14.73 -2.66 -17.44
N LYS A 83 -14.52 -3.65 -18.31
CA LYS A 83 -14.26 -5.05 -17.93
C LYS A 83 -12.99 -5.21 -17.09
N ASP A 84 -12.02 -4.31 -17.24
CA ASP A 84 -10.76 -4.43 -16.52
C ASP A 84 -10.91 -4.05 -15.04
N TRP A 85 -12.00 -3.38 -14.70
CA TRP A 85 -12.39 -3.06 -13.32
C TRP A 85 -13.25 -4.16 -12.68
N GLU A 86 -13.55 -5.25 -13.39
CA GLU A 86 -14.32 -6.36 -12.82
C GLU A 86 -13.57 -6.98 -11.63
N GLY A 87 -14.16 -6.87 -10.44
CA GLY A 87 -13.53 -7.31 -9.19
C GLY A 87 -12.63 -6.28 -8.50
N TYR A 88 -12.44 -5.09 -9.06
CA TYR A 88 -11.61 -4.02 -8.51
C TYR A 88 -12.42 -2.74 -8.23
N ALA A 89 -12.08 -2.03 -7.15
CA ALA A 89 -12.65 -0.71 -6.89
C ALA A 89 -11.99 0.32 -7.81
N ARG A 90 -12.78 0.90 -8.74
CA ARG A 90 -12.35 1.99 -9.61
C ARG A 90 -12.19 3.32 -8.85
N GLU A 91 -13.10 3.53 -7.90
CA GLU A 91 -13.24 4.78 -7.18
C GLU A 91 -13.75 4.52 -5.77
N ILE A 92 -13.09 5.10 -4.77
CA ILE A 92 -13.52 5.04 -3.37
C ILE A 92 -13.81 6.45 -2.91
N HIS A 93 -15.08 6.71 -2.60
CA HIS A 93 -15.55 7.96 -2.00
C HIS A 93 -15.66 7.76 -0.49
N PHE A 94 -14.93 8.55 0.28
CA PHE A 94 -15.17 8.61 1.72
C PHE A 94 -15.33 10.04 2.20
N ILE A 95 -16.33 10.20 3.06
CA ILE A 95 -16.59 11.41 3.80
C ILE A 95 -16.23 11.10 5.26
N ILE A 96 -15.12 11.68 5.71
CA ILE A 96 -14.70 11.57 7.10
C ILE A 96 -15.25 12.79 7.84
N GLN A 97 -16.25 12.55 8.68
CA GLN A 97 -16.75 13.55 9.63
C GLN A 97 -16.12 13.26 10.99
N THR A 98 -15.17 14.09 11.40
CA THR A 98 -14.65 14.01 12.76
C THR A 98 -15.62 14.70 13.71
N LYS A 99 -15.94 14.05 14.84
CA LYS A 99 -16.61 14.70 15.97
C LYS A 99 -15.63 14.75 17.11
N LYS A 100 -15.48 15.91 17.74
CA LYS A 100 -14.66 16.07 18.95
C LYS A 100 -15.60 16.16 20.14
N LEU A 101 -15.40 15.28 21.12
CA LEU A 101 -16.09 15.40 22.40
C LEU A 101 -15.45 16.56 23.19
N ILE A 102 -16.29 17.47 23.66
CA ILE A 102 -15.91 18.53 24.60
C ILE A 102 -16.80 18.45 25.84
N TYR A 103 -16.36 19.13 26.88
CA TYR A 103 -17.06 19.18 28.17
C TYR A 103 -17.43 20.63 28.44
N ASP A 104 -18.71 20.95 28.34
CA ASP A 104 -19.22 22.24 28.79
C ASP A 104 -19.35 22.24 30.32
N GLN A 105 -19.06 23.39 30.92
CA GLN A 105 -19.06 23.62 32.37
C GLN A 105 -18.38 22.51 33.18
N PRO A 106 -17.10 22.17 32.89
CA PRO A 106 -16.42 21.12 33.65
C PRO A 106 -16.13 21.62 35.07
N GLU A 107 -16.50 20.83 36.08
CA GLU A 107 -16.36 21.11 37.50
C GLU A 107 -15.68 19.92 38.22
N ILE A 108 -14.78 20.21 39.15
CA ILE A 108 -14.25 19.25 40.12
C ILE A 108 -15.01 19.46 41.42
N VAL A 109 -15.62 18.39 41.93
CA VAL A 109 -16.29 18.36 43.23
C VAL A 109 -15.35 17.69 44.23
N LEU A 110 -14.96 18.42 45.27
CA LEU A 110 -14.08 17.93 46.31
C LEU A 110 -14.85 17.17 47.40
N ALA A 111 -14.13 16.37 48.20
CA ALA A 111 -14.71 15.61 49.31
C ALA A 111 -15.37 16.50 50.39
N ASN A 112 -14.97 17.76 50.50
CA ASN A 112 -15.60 18.75 51.39
C ASN A 112 -16.87 19.40 50.77
N GLY A 113 -17.26 19.03 49.54
CA GLY A 113 -18.41 19.57 48.82
C GLY A 113 -18.14 20.85 48.02
N GLU A 114 -16.94 21.42 48.12
CA GLU A 114 -16.56 22.58 47.29
C GLU A 114 -16.49 22.19 45.80
N ARG A 115 -16.82 23.16 44.94
CA ARG A 115 -16.83 23.00 43.50
C ARG A 115 -15.87 23.98 42.87
N HIS A 116 -15.04 23.47 41.96
CA HIS A 116 -14.03 24.25 41.30
C HIS A 116 -14.12 24.09 39.79
N PRO A 117 -14.14 25.19 39.02
CA PRO A 117 -14.19 25.10 37.57
C PRO A 117 -12.90 24.46 37.05
N ALA A 118 -13.05 23.46 36.19
CA ALA A 118 -11.96 22.89 35.42
C ALA A 118 -11.76 23.68 34.11
N SER A 119 -10.56 23.58 33.54
CA SER A 119 -10.25 24.19 32.26
C SER A 119 -11.08 23.56 31.12
N PRO A 120 -11.79 24.37 30.32
CA PRO A 120 -12.41 23.90 29.09
C PRO A 120 -11.33 23.36 28.14
N GLY A 121 -11.41 22.08 27.78
CA GLY A 121 -10.43 21.40 26.93
C GLY A 121 -9.53 20.37 27.63
N GLY A 122 -9.80 20.03 28.89
CA GLY A 122 -9.22 18.82 29.52
C GLY A 122 -7.86 19.02 30.19
N MET A 123 -7.28 20.22 30.14
CA MET A 123 -5.95 20.50 30.71
C MET A 123 -5.88 20.49 32.25
N THR A 124 -6.97 20.20 32.94
CA THR A 124 -6.97 20.14 34.41
C THR A 124 -6.33 18.85 34.88
N ILE A 125 -5.18 18.98 35.56
CA ILE A 125 -4.41 17.87 36.09
C ILE A 125 -4.95 17.47 37.47
N LEU A 126 -5.20 16.19 37.62
CA LEU A 126 -5.51 15.50 38.87
C LEU A 126 -4.34 14.57 39.18
N THR A 127 -4.04 14.34 40.45
CA THR A 127 -2.93 13.48 40.87
C THR A 127 -3.48 12.19 41.48
N ARG A 128 -2.96 11.06 41.02
CA ARG A 128 -3.24 9.71 41.53
C ARG A 128 -2.42 9.43 42.79
N GLU A 129 -2.78 8.40 43.54
CA GLU A 129 -2.05 8.00 44.76
C GLU A 129 -0.60 7.60 44.50
N ASP A 130 -0.30 7.07 43.31
CA ASP A 130 1.05 6.71 42.88
C ASP A 130 1.92 7.93 42.50
N GLY A 131 1.38 9.15 42.61
CA GLY A 131 2.03 10.39 42.19
C GLY A 131 1.92 10.68 40.69
N GLY A 132 1.27 9.79 39.92
CA GLY A 132 1.01 9.98 38.50
C GLY A 132 -0.07 11.02 38.24
N ASN A 133 -0.04 11.61 37.05
CA ASN A 133 -1.05 12.57 36.62
C ASN A 133 -2.19 11.87 35.88
N ALA A 134 -3.42 12.33 36.12
CA ALA A 134 -4.61 12.04 35.34
C ALA A 134 -5.19 13.36 34.84
N PHE A 135 -5.62 13.41 33.59
CA PHE A 135 -6.32 14.58 33.06
C PHE A 135 -7.83 14.41 33.24
N PHE A 136 -8.52 15.51 33.53
CA PHE A 136 -9.97 15.54 33.70
C PHE A 136 -10.69 14.83 32.54
N ASP A 137 -10.34 15.19 31.31
CA ASP A 137 -10.94 14.63 30.09
C ASP A 137 -10.69 13.13 29.96
N HIS A 138 -9.51 12.65 30.32
CA HIS A 138 -9.18 11.24 30.29
C HIS A 138 -10.04 10.44 31.27
N VAL A 139 -10.21 10.93 32.50
CA VAL A 139 -11.05 10.27 33.52
C VAL A 139 -12.51 10.21 33.06
N VAL A 140 -13.05 11.31 32.55
CA VAL A 140 -14.42 11.36 32.03
C VAL A 140 -14.57 10.48 30.79
N ASN A 141 -13.65 10.54 29.82
CA ASN A 141 -13.67 9.69 28.62
C ASN A 141 -13.68 8.21 28.97
N THR A 142 -12.82 7.77 29.90
CA THR A 142 -12.81 6.36 30.35
C THR A 142 -14.15 5.96 30.96
N TRP A 143 -14.75 6.82 31.77
CA TRP A 143 -16.07 6.54 32.33
C TRP A 143 -17.16 6.44 31.24
N LEU A 144 -17.14 7.33 30.24
CA LEU A 144 -18.12 7.35 29.16
C LEU A 144 -18.08 6.11 28.25
N LEU A 145 -16.95 5.39 28.20
CA LEU A 145 -16.84 4.13 27.44
C LEU A 145 -17.68 3.00 28.06
N ASP A 146 -17.84 3.01 29.38
CA ASP A 146 -18.46 1.91 30.14
C ASP A 146 -19.87 2.27 30.65
N ASN A 147 -20.34 3.49 30.41
CA ASN A 147 -21.59 4.00 30.96
C ASN A 147 -22.51 4.57 29.87
N VAL A 148 -23.82 4.45 30.07
CA VAL A 148 -24.81 5.09 29.20
C VAL A 148 -24.92 6.56 29.58
N TRP A 149 -24.80 7.43 28.59
CA TRP A 149 -24.95 8.88 28.74
C TRP A 149 -25.68 9.44 27.53
N ARG A 150 -26.10 10.70 27.63
CA ARG A 150 -26.77 11.43 26.56
C ARG A 150 -26.05 12.74 26.30
N GLU A 151 -25.91 13.08 25.03
CA GLU A 151 -25.36 14.35 24.60
C GLU A 151 -26.17 15.51 25.18
N ASP A 152 -25.47 16.56 25.61
CA ASP A 152 -26.04 17.77 26.21
C ASP A 152 -26.79 17.56 27.54
N GLU A 153 -26.69 16.37 28.16
CA GLU A 153 -27.20 16.12 29.52
C GLU A 153 -26.04 16.14 30.54
N PRO A 154 -26.22 16.78 31.71
CA PRO A 154 -25.17 16.81 32.74
C PRO A 154 -24.90 15.42 33.29
N ILE A 155 -23.62 15.09 33.44
CA ILE A 155 -23.14 13.85 34.06
C ILE A 155 -22.35 14.16 35.33
N GLU A 156 -22.31 13.19 36.23
CA GLU A 156 -21.44 13.20 37.42
C GLU A 156 -20.66 11.88 37.47
N VAL A 157 -19.34 11.99 37.40
CA VAL A 157 -18.40 10.87 37.33
C VAL A 157 -17.72 10.74 38.67
N VAL A 158 -17.90 9.60 39.33
CA VAL A 158 -17.11 9.22 40.51
C VAL A 158 -15.87 8.46 40.03
N PRO A 159 -14.65 9.00 40.20
CA PRO A 159 -13.44 8.30 39.77
C PRO A 159 -13.28 6.95 40.48
N GLN A 160 -12.89 5.90 39.75
CA GLN A 160 -12.64 4.57 40.33
C GLN A 160 -11.36 4.51 41.19
N GLN A 161 -10.44 5.43 40.96
CA GLN A 161 -9.20 5.59 41.72
C GLN A 161 -9.25 6.87 42.55
N HIS A 162 -8.54 6.91 43.69
CA HIS A 162 -8.43 8.16 44.44
C HIS A 162 -7.65 9.19 43.65
N LEU A 163 -8.28 10.35 43.47
CA LEU A 163 -7.70 11.50 42.79
C LEU A 163 -7.63 12.68 43.74
N THR A 164 -6.58 13.46 43.58
CA THR A 164 -6.31 14.67 44.35
C THR A 164 -6.21 15.87 43.41
N TYR A 165 -6.75 17.00 43.83
CA TYR A 165 -6.69 18.26 43.11
C TYR A 165 -5.91 19.32 43.91
N TYR A 166 -4.95 19.96 43.26
CA TYR A 166 -4.06 20.96 43.87
C TYR A 166 -4.46 22.36 43.41
N MET A 167 -5.22 23.07 44.25
CA MET A 167 -5.50 24.50 44.05
C MET A 167 -4.69 25.43 44.95
N SER A 168 -4.20 24.89 46.06
CA SER A 168 -3.44 25.61 47.08
C SER A 168 -2.28 24.74 47.57
N ALA A 169 -1.60 25.15 48.63
CA ALA A 169 -0.52 24.37 49.24
C ALA A 169 -1.02 23.02 49.80
N GLU A 170 -2.32 22.90 50.11
CA GLU A 170 -2.91 21.67 50.64
C GLU A 170 -3.68 20.91 49.55
N PRO A 171 -3.37 19.62 49.32
CA PRO A 171 -4.11 18.77 48.39
C PRO A 171 -5.53 18.47 48.89
N SER A 172 -6.51 18.53 47.99
CA SER A 172 -7.89 18.15 48.29
C SER A 172 -8.31 16.90 47.53
N GLN A 173 -8.95 15.96 48.21
CA GLN A 173 -9.48 14.75 47.59
C GLN A 173 -10.67 15.09 46.67
N VAL A 174 -10.67 14.53 45.46
CA VAL A 174 -11.76 14.63 44.50
C VAL A 174 -12.83 13.61 44.84
N ALA A 175 -14.08 14.07 45.00
CA ALA A 175 -15.25 13.21 45.19
C ALA A 175 -15.89 12.82 43.85
N SER A 176 -16.10 13.81 42.97
CA SER A 176 -16.68 13.59 41.65
C SER A 176 -16.23 14.65 40.64
N LEU A 177 -16.43 14.35 39.35
CA LEU A 177 -16.22 15.26 38.23
C LEU A 177 -17.57 15.50 37.55
N ARG A 178 -17.94 16.74 37.30
CA ARG A 178 -19.21 17.09 36.67
C ARG A 178 -18.97 17.85 35.38
N CYS A 179 -19.76 17.55 34.35
CA CYS A 179 -19.73 18.29 33.08
C CYS A 179 -20.96 18.00 32.25
N VAL A 180 -21.11 18.73 31.14
CA VAL A 180 -22.06 18.41 30.06
C VAL A 180 -21.24 17.97 28.83
N PRO A 181 -21.22 16.67 28.49
CA PRO A 181 -20.52 16.18 27.31
C PRO A 181 -21.30 16.55 26.03
N THR A 182 -20.62 17.23 25.11
CA THR A 182 -21.19 17.69 23.84
C THR A 182 -20.24 17.34 22.69
N TYR A 183 -20.76 16.83 21.57
CA TYR A 183 -19.96 16.71 20.36
C TYR A 183 -19.97 18.03 19.59
N ILE A 184 -18.79 18.55 19.31
CA ILE A 184 -18.64 19.59 18.30
C ILE A 184 -18.25 18.95 16.97
N ALA A 185 -18.88 19.43 15.90
CA ALA A 185 -18.47 19.09 14.55
C ALA A 185 -16.99 19.48 14.36
N GLY A 186 -16.17 18.49 14.07
CA GLY A 186 -14.77 18.69 13.72
C GLY A 186 -14.61 18.95 12.22
N MET A 187 -13.41 18.70 11.73
CA MET A 187 -13.11 18.78 10.31
C MET A 187 -13.89 17.72 9.53
N GLN A 188 -14.52 18.14 8.43
CA GLN A 188 -15.02 17.24 7.40
C GLN A 188 -13.97 17.18 6.29
N VAL A 189 -13.49 15.97 6.01
CA VAL A 189 -12.62 15.72 4.85
C VAL A 189 -13.39 14.85 3.88
N GLU A 190 -13.57 15.37 2.69
CA GLU A 190 -14.05 14.62 1.56
C GLU A 190 -12.85 14.27 0.68
N SER A 191 -12.72 12.99 0.36
CA SER A 191 -11.69 12.55 -0.56
C SER A 191 -12.23 11.48 -1.48
N ILE A 192 -11.72 11.54 -2.69
CA ILE A 192 -11.97 10.58 -3.75
C ILE A 192 -10.61 9.99 -4.07
N LEU A 193 -10.44 8.72 -3.74
CA LEU A 193 -9.33 7.95 -4.29
C LEU A 193 -9.81 7.38 -5.62
N THR A 194 -9.49 8.06 -6.71
CA THR A 194 -9.64 7.52 -8.05
C THR A 194 -8.38 6.74 -8.41
N ASN A 195 -8.54 5.50 -8.86
CA ASN A 195 -7.54 4.90 -9.74
C ASN A 195 -7.75 5.54 -11.11
N SER A 196 -7.19 6.74 -11.30
CA SER A 196 -7.24 7.48 -12.57
C SER A 196 -6.41 6.86 -13.69
N ALA A 197 -6.05 5.58 -13.58
CA ALA A 197 -5.31 4.90 -14.62
C ALA A 197 -6.25 4.70 -15.82
N ASP A 198 -6.25 5.69 -16.72
CA ASP A 198 -6.88 5.64 -18.04
C ASP A 198 -6.25 4.56 -18.93
N TRP A 199 -5.19 3.89 -18.46
CA TRP A 199 -4.38 2.95 -19.21
C TRP A 199 -4.03 1.72 -18.38
N VAL A 200 -3.97 0.59 -19.07
CA VAL A 200 -3.72 -0.73 -18.49
C VAL A 200 -2.57 -1.37 -19.26
N LEU A 201 -1.67 -2.04 -18.53
CA LEU A 201 -0.60 -2.83 -19.12
C LEU A 201 -1.08 -4.27 -19.22
N CYS A 202 -1.17 -4.82 -20.42
CA CYS A 202 -1.53 -6.21 -20.61
C CYS A 202 -0.32 -6.99 -21.11
N LYS A 203 -0.05 -8.15 -20.54
CA LYS A 203 1.12 -8.95 -20.90
C LYS A 203 0.86 -9.69 -22.21
N CYS A 204 1.78 -9.57 -23.16
CA CYS A 204 1.71 -10.27 -24.44
C CYS A 204 2.46 -11.59 -24.33
N LEU A 205 1.79 -12.69 -24.62
CA LEU A 205 2.36 -14.04 -24.62
C LEU A 205 3.04 -14.38 -25.95
N PRO A 206 3.94 -15.38 -25.99
CA PRO A 206 4.66 -15.77 -27.21
C PRO A 206 3.76 -16.23 -28.36
N ASN A 207 2.57 -16.75 -28.05
CA ASN A 207 1.55 -17.18 -29.02
C ASN A 207 0.72 -16.00 -29.58
N GLY A 208 0.89 -14.79 -29.05
CA GLY A 208 0.14 -13.59 -29.40
C GLY A 208 -1.13 -13.37 -28.57
N GLU A 209 -1.42 -14.23 -27.59
CA GLU A 209 -2.49 -13.99 -26.63
C GLU A 209 -2.10 -12.87 -25.66
N ILE A 210 -3.11 -12.18 -25.11
CA ILE A 210 -2.92 -11.09 -24.15
C ILE A 210 -3.49 -11.57 -22.82
N GLU A 211 -2.63 -11.67 -21.80
CA GLU A 211 -3.04 -11.90 -20.43
C GLU A 211 -3.44 -10.56 -19.77
N PRO A 212 -4.67 -10.43 -19.27
CA PRO A 212 -5.08 -9.27 -18.49
C PRO A 212 -4.45 -9.36 -17.09
N GLU A 213 -3.19 -8.97 -16.96
CA GLU A 213 -2.56 -8.73 -15.66
C GLU A 213 -2.79 -7.26 -15.28
N PHE A 214 -3.61 -7.00 -14.26
CA PHE A 214 -3.83 -5.64 -13.78
C PHE A 214 -2.76 -5.30 -12.74
N PHE A 215 -1.68 -4.65 -13.21
CA PHE A 215 -0.56 -4.19 -12.38
C PHE A 215 0.29 -5.30 -11.77
N PHE A 216 1.61 -5.06 -11.75
CA PHE A 216 2.57 -5.89 -11.03
C PHE A 216 2.17 -5.94 -9.55
N GLU A 217 1.74 -7.10 -9.06
CA GLU A 217 1.77 -7.29 -7.62
C GLU A 217 3.24 -7.32 -7.20
N TYR A 218 3.60 -6.61 -6.12
CA TYR A 218 4.95 -6.68 -5.55
C TYR A 218 5.39 -8.14 -5.31
N ALA A 219 4.43 -9.01 -5.02
CA ALA A 219 4.61 -10.44 -4.89
C ALA A 219 5.17 -11.12 -6.16
N GLU A 220 4.75 -10.71 -7.35
CA GLU A 220 5.24 -11.26 -8.63
C GLU A 220 6.68 -10.82 -8.91
N LEU A 221 7.02 -9.55 -8.61
CA LEU A 221 8.40 -9.08 -8.72
C LEU A 221 9.31 -9.82 -7.74
N GLN A 222 8.81 -10.11 -6.53
CA GLN A 222 9.53 -10.88 -5.53
C GLN A 222 9.66 -12.36 -5.94
N GLN A 223 8.62 -12.96 -6.51
CA GLN A 223 8.64 -14.32 -7.01
C GLN A 223 9.63 -14.47 -8.17
N VAL A 224 9.69 -13.50 -9.09
CA VAL A 224 10.71 -13.46 -10.15
C VAL A 224 12.11 -13.41 -9.52
N ALA A 225 12.35 -12.55 -8.53
CA ALA A 225 13.62 -12.49 -7.81
C ALA A 225 13.99 -13.83 -7.12
N ASP A 226 12.99 -14.57 -6.64
CA ASP A 226 13.18 -15.88 -6.03
C ASP A 226 13.36 -17.02 -7.03
N GLU A 227 12.70 -17.00 -8.19
CA GLU A 227 12.83 -17.99 -9.25
C GLU A 227 14.22 -17.95 -9.91
N PHE A 228 14.84 -16.77 -9.99
CA PHE A 228 16.23 -16.62 -10.43
C PHE A 228 17.27 -17.25 -9.49
N LYS A 229 16.89 -17.63 -8.26
CA LYS A 229 17.76 -18.46 -7.38
C LYS A 229 17.91 -19.88 -7.92
N ARG A 230 17.00 -20.33 -8.79
CA ARG A 230 17.13 -21.63 -9.45
C ARG A 230 18.10 -21.46 -10.60
N GLN A 231 19.23 -22.18 -10.56
CA GLN A 231 20.12 -22.25 -11.71
C GLN A 231 19.29 -22.56 -12.97
N PRO A 232 19.58 -21.92 -14.12
CA PRO A 232 18.91 -22.26 -15.36
C PRO A 232 18.97 -23.77 -15.49
N LYS A 233 17.81 -24.41 -15.74
CA LYS A 233 17.80 -25.85 -16.05
C LYS A 233 18.81 -26.01 -17.16
N THR A 234 19.96 -26.60 -16.83
CA THR A 234 20.92 -27.01 -17.84
C THR A 234 20.12 -27.90 -18.75
N SER A 235 19.80 -27.41 -19.95
CA SER A 235 19.35 -28.27 -21.01
C SER A 235 20.41 -29.34 -21.10
N ARG A 236 20.06 -30.55 -20.64
CA ARG A 236 20.86 -31.73 -20.89
C ARG A 236 20.87 -31.81 -22.42
N VAL A 237 21.92 -31.28 -23.03
CA VAL A 237 22.33 -31.70 -24.34
C VAL A 237 22.73 -33.16 -24.12
N THR A 238 21.77 -34.06 -24.31
CA THR A 238 22.06 -35.48 -24.43
C THR A 238 22.91 -35.61 -25.67
N THR A 239 24.23 -35.73 -25.48
CA THR A 239 25.16 -36.22 -26.48
C THR A 239 24.97 -37.72 -26.66
N GLU A 240 23.72 -38.20 -26.73
CA GLU A 240 23.49 -39.55 -27.21
C GLU A 240 23.94 -39.54 -28.68
N PRO A 241 24.91 -40.40 -29.06
CA PRO A 241 25.30 -40.53 -30.45
C PRO A 241 24.04 -40.86 -31.24
N ARG A 242 23.73 -40.01 -32.22
CA ARG A 242 22.66 -40.24 -33.19
C ARG A 242 22.81 -41.68 -33.68
N LYS A 243 21.77 -42.50 -33.48
CA LYS A 243 21.73 -43.84 -34.10
C LYS A 243 22.09 -43.68 -35.58
N PRO A 244 23.06 -44.43 -36.11
CA PRO A 244 23.39 -44.36 -37.52
C PRO A 244 22.11 -44.59 -38.32
N LYS A 245 21.90 -43.77 -39.35
CA LYS A 245 20.81 -44.00 -40.30
C LYS A 245 20.98 -45.43 -40.85
N PRO A 246 19.90 -46.23 -40.91
CA PRO A 246 19.98 -47.53 -41.57
C PRO A 246 20.50 -47.34 -42.99
N ASP A 247 21.46 -48.19 -43.36
CA ASP A 247 22.07 -48.18 -44.67
C ASP A 247 21.00 -48.55 -45.71
N PRO A 248 20.74 -47.72 -46.73
CA PRO A 248 19.77 -48.03 -47.77
C PRO A 248 20.16 -49.22 -48.67
N SER A 249 21.27 -49.93 -48.37
CA SER A 249 21.74 -51.09 -49.11
C SER A 249 21.63 -52.45 -48.40
N GLU A 250 21.02 -52.53 -47.21
CA GLU A 250 20.65 -53.83 -46.63
C GLU A 250 19.30 -54.33 -47.21
N PRO A 251 19.23 -55.56 -47.76
CA PRO A 251 18.04 -56.13 -48.39
C PRO A 251 16.92 -56.52 -47.41
#